data_AF-A0A847HI24-F1
#
_entry.id   AF-A0A847HI24-F1
#
_cell.length_a   1.000
_cell.length_b   1.000
_cell.length_c   1.000
_cell.angle_alpha   90.00
_cell.angle_beta   90.00
_cell.angle_gamma   90.00
#
_symmetry.space_group_name_H-M   'P 1'
#
loop_
_entity.id
_entity.type
_entity.pdbx_description
1 polymer ?
#
loop_
_entity_poly.entity_id
_entity_poly.type
_entity_poly.pdbx_seq_one_letter_code
_entity_poly.pdbx_strand_id
1 'polypeptide(L)'
;MAERKKKQSKSVAPASLKCEFCKKTGSYYTVAYHRDQVPPVELKKFKVLYDEGFCFSIIRCPKCKTIYMRHRYIDNEPGNGSDEDVYTEISEEKLSEQLPFFMNKLKEFKSRFNKRLTVKISSLGKDERAALNIFIKYQKHFLQFDEFMAKAGKPLQKVLAEVLAGLAERGVLKAFGSYPNIQYSVPDWE
;
A
#
# COMPACT_ATOMS: atom_id res chain seq x y z
N MET A 1 17.43 47.49 -30.93
CA MET A 1 17.28 46.02 -30.81
C MET A 1 16.28 45.75 -29.69
N ALA A 2 15.25 44.95 -29.96
CA ALA A 2 14.07 44.80 -29.12
C ALA A 2 14.32 43.83 -27.96
N GLU A 3 14.20 44.31 -26.72
CA GLU A 3 14.15 43.47 -25.53
C GLU A 3 12.79 42.75 -25.48
N ARG A 4 12.79 41.47 -25.84
CA ARG A 4 11.65 40.58 -25.62
C ARG A 4 11.52 40.29 -24.13
N LYS A 5 10.73 41.10 -23.42
CA LYS A 5 10.21 40.74 -22.08
C LYS A 5 9.35 39.48 -22.22
N LYS A 6 9.93 38.32 -21.86
CA LYS A 6 9.18 37.07 -21.64
C LYS A 6 8.16 37.33 -20.53
N LYS A 7 6.90 37.53 -20.90
CA LYS A 7 5.76 37.37 -19.99
C LYS A 7 5.79 35.92 -19.48
N GLN A 8 6.30 35.71 -18.27
CA GLN A 8 5.99 34.52 -17.49
C GLN A 8 4.48 34.57 -17.21
N SER A 9 3.72 33.89 -18.04
CA SER A 9 2.36 33.49 -17.71
C SER A 9 2.44 32.55 -16.52
N LYS A 10 2.21 33.08 -15.31
CA LYS A 10 1.78 32.26 -14.18
C LYS A 10 0.47 31.59 -14.61
N SER A 11 0.56 30.36 -15.08
CA SER A 11 -0.58 29.46 -15.20
C SER A 11 -1.05 29.18 -13.78
N VAL A 12 -1.93 30.05 -13.27
CA VAL A 12 -2.74 29.73 -12.10
C VAL A 12 -3.61 28.56 -12.55
N ALA A 13 -3.21 27.35 -12.16
CA ALA A 13 -4.04 26.17 -12.33
C ALA A 13 -5.44 26.51 -11.81
N PRO A 14 -6.52 26.17 -12.52
CA PRO A 14 -7.87 26.51 -12.08
C PRO A 14 -8.00 26.00 -10.65
N ALA A 15 -8.46 26.85 -9.74
CA ALA A 15 -8.79 26.45 -8.38
C ALA A 15 -9.78 25.29 -8.50
N SER A 16 -9.26 24.05 -8.42
CA SER A 16 -10.11 22.87 -8.48
C SER A 16 -11.14 23.08 -7.39
N LEU A 17 -12.43 23.06 -7.76
CA LEU A 17 -13.51 23.19 -6.79
C LEU A 17 -13.46 21.92 -5.92
N LYS A 18 -12.58 21.94 -4.91
CA LYS A 18 -12.42 20.87 -3.94
C LYS A 18 -13.78 20.62 -3.31
N CYS A 19 -14.14 19.35 -3.12
CA CYS A 19 -15.33 19.02 -2.36
C CYS A 19 -15.14 19.46 -0.89
N GLU A 20 -16.23 19.55 -0.13
CA GLU A 20 -16.20 19.98 1.28
C GLU A 20 -15.16 19.23 2.11
N PHE A 21 -15.07 17.91 1.92
CA PHE A 21 -14.06 17.08 2.58
C PHE A 21 -12.64 17.53 2.22
N CYS A 22 -12.27 17.56 0.93
CA CYS A 22 -10.92 17.95 0.50
C CYS A 22 -10.59 19.42 0.82
N LYS A 23 -11.60 20.30 0.94
CA LYS A 23 -11.42 21.66 1.44
C LYS A 23 -11.06 21.66 2.93
N LYS A 24 -11.77 20.89 3.75
CA LYS A 24 -11.54 20.77 5.19
C LYS A 24 -10.20 20.11 5.52
N THR A 25 -9.87 19.03 4.82
CA THR A 25 -8.60 18.29 4.97
C THR A 25 -7.41 19.15 4.52
N GLY A 26 -7.59 20.02 3.53
CA GLY A 26 -6.50 20.84 2.99
C GLY A 26 -5.42 19.99 2.33
N SER A 27 -4.21 20.53 2.29
CA SER A 27 -3.05 19.89 1.63
C SER A 27 -2.35 18.84 2.50
N TYR A 28 -2.70 18.72 3.77
CA TYR A 28 -2.05 17.84 4.74
C TYR A 28 -3.03 17.38 5.82
N TYR A 29 -3.05 16.08 6.11
CA TYR A 29 -3.92 15.50 7.13
C TYR A 29 -3.28 14.29 7.78
N THR A 30 -3.46 14.13 9.09
CA THR A 30 -2.86 13.05 9.86
C THR A 30 -3.93 12.30 10.64
N VAL A 31 -3.77 10.98 10.75
CA VAL A 31 -4.54 10.10 11.63
C VAL A 31 -3.57 9.44 12.59
N ALA A 32 -3.64 9.82 13.86
CA ALA A 32 -2.82 9.27 14.93
C ALA A 32 -3.51 8.10 15.63
N TYR A 33 -3.21 6.87 15.22
CA TYR A 33 -3.82 5.65 15.77
C TYR A 33 -3.49 5.44 17.25
N HIS A 34 -2.29 5.83 17.67
CA HIS A 34 -1.88 5.80 19.08
C HIS A 34 -2.67 6.77 19.98
N ARG A 35 -3.53 7.63 19.41
CA ARG A 35 -4.47 8.51 20.13
C ARG A 35 -5.93 8.15 19.84
N ASP A 36 -6.17 6.89 19.47
CA ASP A 36 -7.48 6.35 19.11
C ASP A 36 -8.18 7.09 17.96
N GLN A 37 -7.43 7.80 17.11
CA GLN A 37 -8.00 8.44 15.94
C GLN A 37 -8.37 7.41 14.89
N VAL A 38 -9.52 7.61 14.27
CA VAL A 38 -10.04 6.74 13.21
C VAL A 38 -10.01 7.50 11.88
N PRO A 39 -9.54 6.87 10.79
CA PRO A 39 -9.59 7.49 9.47
C PRO A 39 -11.02 7.88 9.08
N PRO A 40 -11.23 9.08 8.52
CA PRO A 40 -12.53 9.51 8.03
C PRO A 40 -13.12 8.51 7.03
N VAL A 41 -14.42 8.25 7.15
CA VAL A 41 -15.14 7.28 6.31
C VAL A 41 -15.07 7.68 4.83
N GLU A 42 -14.93 8.97 4.54
CA GLU A 42 -14.74 9.52 3.20
C GLU A 42 -13.50 8.96 2.52
N LEU A 43 -12.38 8.80 3.24
CA LEU A 43 -11.14 8.26 2.67
C LEU A 43 -11.32 6.82 2.18
N LYS A 44 -12.21 6.04 2.80
CA LYS A 44 -12.54 4.67 2.35
C LYS A 44 -13.21 4.65 0.98
N LYS A 45 -13.79 5.78 0.53
CA LYS A 45 -14.43 5.93 -0.78
C LYS A 45 -13.46 6.40 -1.86
N PHE A 46 -12.20 6.67 -1.52
CA PHE A 46 -11.24 7.18 -2.49
C PHE A 46 -10.80 6.08 -3.44
N LYS A 47 -10.59 6.44 -4.71
CA LYS A 47 -10.04 5.51 -5.68
C LYS A 47 -8.56 5.31 -5.38
N VAL A 48 -8.18 4.09 -5.05
CA VAL A 48 -6.79 3.70 -4.90
C VAL A 48 -6.13 3.65 -6.29
N LEU A 49 -5.11 4.47 -6.50
CA LEU A 49 -4.30 4.49 -7.72
C LEU A 49 -3.09 3.55 -7.59
N TYR A 50 -2.52 3.49 -6.40
CA TYR A 50 -1.42 2.60 -6.04
C TYR A 50 -1.52 2.28 -4.54
N ASP A 51 -1.16 1.06 -4.17
CA ASP A 51 -1.24 0.58 -2.79
C ASP A 51 -0.08 -0.36 -2.52
N GLU A 52 0.83 0.07 -1.67
CA GLU A 52 1.85 -0.75 -1.02
C GLU A 52 1.39 -1.14 0.39
N GLY A 53 0.10 -1.02 0.64
CA GLY A 53 -0.55 -1.56 1.79
C GLY A 53 -0.41 -0.72 3.04
N PHE A 54 0.26 -1.25 4.06
CA PHE A 54 0.36 -0.55 5.34
C PHE A 54 1.20 0.72 5.23
N CYS A 55 2.28 0.70 4.47
CA CYS A 55 3.29 1.75 4.50
C CYS A 55 2.95 2.94 3.60
N PHE A 56 2.34 2.69 2.44
CA PHE A 56 2.17 3.73 1.43
C PHE A 56 1.01 3.45 0.49
N SER A 57 0.28 4.49 0.12
CA SER A 57 -0.72 4.41 -0.95
C SER A 57 -0.93 5.76 -1.61
N ILE A 58 -1.35 5.75 -2.87
CA ILE A 58 -1.78 6.93 -3.61
C ILE A 58 -3.27 6.79 -3.86
N ILE A 59 -4.05 7.76 -3.38
CA ILE A 59 -5.50 7.74 -3.45
C ILE A 59 -6.03 9.02 -4.12
N ARG A 60 -7.13 8.89 -4.84
CA ARG A 60 -7.78 9.98 -5.56
C ARG A 60 -9.21 10.15 -5.13
N CYS A 61 -9.57 11.38 -4.77
CA CYS A 61 -10.95 11.73 -4.45
C CYS A 61 -11.84 11.50 -5.69
N PRO A 62 -12.92 10.71 -5.60
CA PRO A 62 -13.79 10.46 -6.75
C PRO A 62 -14.53 11.73 -7.18
N LYS A 63 -14.86 12.63 -6.23
CA LYS A 63 -15.66 13.84 -6.42
C LYS A 63 -14.89 14.98 -7.09
N CYS A 64 -13.75 15.38 -6.53
CA CYS A 64 -13.00 16.56 -7.00
C CYS A 64 -11.62 16.24 -7.57
N LYS A 65 -11.27 14.94 -7.70
CA LYS A 65 -10.00 14.45 -8.26
C LYS A 65 -8.74 14.82 -7.49
N THR A 66 -8.82 15.51 -6.35
CA THR A 66 -7.67 15.73 -5.44
C THR A 66 -6.96 14.41 -5.14
N ILE A 67 -5.63 14.42 -5.23
CA ILE A 67 -4.78 13.26 -5.03
C ILE A 67 -4.05 13.41 -3.70
N TYR A 68 -4.03 12.35 -2.90
CA TYR A 68 -3.21 12.27 -1.69
C TYR A 68 -2.24 11.11 -1.78
N MET A 69 -1.02 11.35 -1.33
CA MET A 69 -0.06 10.33 -0.93
C MET A 69 -0.25 10.07 0.56
N ARG A 70 -0.56 8.83 0.93
CA ARG A 70 -0.60 8.36 2.32
C ARG A 70 0.73 7.68 2.64
N HIS A 71 1.38 8.07 3.72
CA HIS A 71 2.50 7.38 4.34
C HIS A 71 2.11 6.96 5.74
N ARG A 72 2.42 5.71 6.13
CA ARG A 72 2.29 5.28 7.53
C ARG A 72 3.65 5.27 8.19
N TYR A 73 3.72 5.88 9.36
CA TYR A 73 4.90 5.90 10.22
C TYR A 73 4.56 5.11 11.47
N ILE A 74 5.36 4.09 11.75
CA ILE A 74 5.27 3.30 12.98
C ILE A 74 6.63 3.44 13.66
N ASP A 75 6.62 4.12 14.79
CA ASP A 75 7.73 4.16 15.74
C ASP A 75 7.39 3.21 16.89
N ASN A 76 8.28 2.26 17.15
CA ASN A 76 8.14 1.28 18.23
C ASN A 76 9.07 1.61 19.41
N GLU A 77 9.56 2.86 19.51
CA GLU A 77 10.38 3.28 20.65
C GLU A 77 9.66 3.01 21.98
N PRO A 78 10.25 2.23 22.89
CA PRO A 78 9.65 1.96 24.20
C PRO A 78 9.37 3.26 24.95
N GLY A 79 8.10 3.50 25.29
CA GLY A 79 7.65 4.72 25.98
C GLY A 79 7.25 5.88 25.05
N ASN A 80 7.63 5.86 23.78
CA ASN A 80 7.35 6.91 22.78
C ASN A 80 6.72 6.38 21.49
N GLY A 81 6.21 5.16 21.50
CA GLY A 81 5.67 4.52 20.32
C GLY A 81 4.61 5.39 19.63
N SER A 82 4.75 5.58 18.32
CA SER A 82 3.82 6.33 17.49
C SER A 82 3.35 5.48 16.33
N ASP A 83 2.08 5.62 15.99
CA ASP A 83 1.50 5.00 14.80
C ASP A 83 0.57 6.03 14.16
N GLU A 84 0.97 6.51 12.99
CA GLU A 84 0.28 7.59 12.29
C GLU A 84 0.22 7.36 10.79
N ASP A 85 -0.93 7.66 10.19
CA ASP A 85 -1.06 7.87 8.75
C ASP A 85 -1.00 9.36 8.43
N VAL A 86 -0.10 9.73 7.52
CA VAL A 86 0.06 11.08 7.01
C VAL A 86 -0.36 11.13 5.55
N TYR A 87 -1.33 11.99 5.24
CA TYR A 87 -1.88 12.23 3.92
C TYR A 87 -1.40 13.59 3.41
N THR A 88 -0.61 13.58 2.34
CA THR A 88 -0.09 14.79 1.69
C THR A 88 -0.71 14.94 0.32
N GLU A 89 -1.33 16.08 0.06
CA GLU A 89 -1.87 16.38 -1.26
C GLU A 89 -0.75 16.55 -2.29
N ILE A 90 -0.95 15.97 -3.47
CA ILE A 90 -0.03 16.14 -4.60
C ILE A 90 -0.78 16.60 -5.84
N SER A 91 -0.03 17.25 -6.73
CA SER A 91 -0.56 17.68 -8.03
C SER A 91 -0.60 16.52 -9.02
N GLU A 92 -1.35 16.70 -10.12
CA GLU A 92 -1.42 15.72 -11.20
C GLU A 92 -0.05 15.55 -11.89
N GLU A 93 0.74 16.62 -11.99
CA GLU A 93 2.10 16.58 -12.54
C GLU A 93 3.00 15.69 -11.68
N LYS A 94 3.02 15.91 -10.36
CA LYS A 94 3.80 15.08 -9.43
C LYS A 94 3.35 13.61 -9.46
N LEU A 95 2.05 13.36 -9.58
CA LEU A 95 1.54 12.01 -9.78
C LEU A 95 2.08 11.39 -11.06
N SER A 96 2.04 12.12 -12.18
CA SER A 96 2.49 11.63 -13.49
C SER A 96 3.97 11.28 -13.51
N GLU A 97 4.80 12.00 -12.73
CA GLU A 97 6.22 11.72 -12.57
C GLU A 97 6.47 10.49 -11.69
N GLN A 98 5.75 10.36 -10.57
CA GLN A 98 6.06 9.35 -9.56
C GLN A 98 5.35 8.01 -9.76
N LEU A 99 4.12 8.01 -10.27
CA LEU A 99 3.33 6.78 -10.42
C LEU A 99 4.01 5.71 -11.30
N PRO A 100 4.63 6.06 -12.44
CA PRO A 100 5.34 5.07 -13.26
C PRO A 100 6.47 4.37 -12.51
N PHE A 101 7.22 5.10 -11.66
CA PHE A 101 8.28 4.53 -10.84
C PHE A 101 7.74 3.49 -9.86
N PHE A 102 6.67 3.79 -9.14
CA PHE A 102 6.03 2.85 -8.21
C PHE A 102 5.47 1.62 -8.92
N MET A 103 4.82 1.81 -10.07
CA MET A 103 4.31 0.70 -10.88
C MET A 103 5.43 -0.18 -11.43
N ASN A 104 6.56 0.41 -11.82
CA ASN A 104 7.74 -0.35 -12.25
C ASN A 104 8.35 -1.16 -11.09
N LYS A 105 8.48 -0.58 -9.89
CA LYS A 105 8.90 -1.32 -8.69
C LYS A 105 8.01 -2.53 -8.41
N LEU A 106 6.68 -2.34 -8.42
CA LEU A 106 5.73 -3.43 -8.23
C LEU A 106 5.86 -4.50 -9.33
N LYS A 107 6.05 -4.08 -10.58
CA LYS A 107 6.26 -5.00 -11.71
C LYS A 107 7.53 -5.82 -11.54
N GLU A 108 8.64 -5.18 -11.14
CA GLU A 108 9.90 -5.87 -10.85
C GLU A 108 9.76 -6.84 -9.68
N PHE A 109 9.13 -6.40 -8.58
CA PHE A 109 8.88 -7.24 -7.42
C PHE A 109 8.08 -8.48 -7.82
N LYS A 110 6.97 -8.29 -8.52
CA LYS A 110 6.14 -9.38 -9.04
C LYS A 110 6.91 -10.31 -9.97
N SER A 111 7.77 -9.77 -10.84
CA SER A 111 8.61 -10.56 -11.73
C SER A 111 9.59 -11.44 -10.95
N ARG A 112 10.30 -10.88 -9.96
CA ARG A 112 11.22 -11.63 -9.08
C ARG A 112 10.47 -12.69 -8.27
N PHE A 113 9.33 -12.33 -7.70
CA PHE A 113 8.47 -13.24 -6.94
C PHE A 113 7.99 -14.42 -7.79
N ASN A 114 7.46 -14.14 -8.99
CA ASN A 114 7.00 -15.17 -9.90
C ASN A 114 8.15 -16.07 -10.36
N LYS A 115 9.33 -15.50 -10.67
CA LYS A 115 10.53 -16.28 -11.02
C LYS A 115 10.88 -17.28 -9.93
N ARG A 116 10.95 -16.84 -8.67
CA ARG A 116 11.25 -17.69 -7.50
C ARG A 116 10.25 -18.84 -7.32
N LEU A 117 8.98 -18.61 -7.65
CA LEU A 117 7.92 -19.59 -7.44
C LEU A 117 7.43 -20.27 -8.73
N THR A 118 8.14 -20.11 -9.85
CA THR A 118 7.69 -20.51 -11.20
C THR A 118 7.15 -21.94 -11.24
N VAL A 119 7.87 -22.89 -10.64
CA VAL A 119 7.52 -24.31 -10.65
C VAL A 119 6.30 -24.61 -9.77
N LYS A 120 6.10 -23.85 -8.69
CA LYS A 120 5.05 -24.14 -7.69
C LYS A 120 3.73 -23.41 -7.96
N ILE A 121 3.77 -22.21 -8.57
CA ILE A 121 2.58 -21.36 -8.80
C ILE A 121 1.50 -22.04 -9.64
N SER A 122 1.88 -22.84 -10.65
CA SER A 122 0.94 -23.51 -11.55
C SER A 122 -0.01 -24.45 -10.80
N SER A 123 0.50 -25.10 -9.75
CA SER A 123 -0.22 -26.07 -8.92
C SER A 123 -1.01 -25.46 -7.75
N LEU A 124 -1.11 -24.12 -7.67
CA LEU A 124 -1.78 -23.45 -6.56
C LEU A 124 -3.27 -23.26 -6.83
N GLY A 125 -4.08 -23.54 -5.80
CA GLY A 125 -5.51 -23.25 -5.76
C GLY A 125 -5.81 -21.76 -5.63
N LYS A 126 -7.11 -21.42 -5.61
CA LYS A 126 -7.57 -20.02 -5.56
C LYS A 126 -7.13 -19.30 -4.28
N ASP A 127 -7.31 -19.92 -3.13
CA ASP A 127 -7.01 -19.29 -1.83
C ASP A 127 -5.51 -19.19 -1.57
N GLU A 128 -4.74 -20.19 -2.02
CA GLU A 128 -3.28 -20.16 -2.02
C GLU A 128 -2.73 -19.01 -2.87
N ARG A 129 -3.25 -18.84 -4.10
CA ARG A 129 -2.89 -17.69 -4.94
C ARG A 129 -3.32 -16.37 -4.29
N ALA A 130 -4.46 -16.34 -3.61
CA ALA A 130 -4.90 -15.15 -2.88
C ALA A 130 -3.94 -14.80 -1.74
N ALA A 131 -3.49 -15.79 -0.97
CA ALA A 131 -2.47 -15.61 0.07
C ALA A 131 -1.13 -15.11 -0.52
N LEU A 132 -0.66 -15.70 -1.63
CA LEU A 132 0.56 -15.23 -2.31
C LEU A 132 0.44 -13.81 -2.88
N ASN A 133 -0.74 -13.44 -3.38
CA ASN A 133 -0.99 -12.09 -3.87
C ASN A 133 -0.89 -11.04 -2.77
N ILE A 134 -1.04 -11.40 -1.49
CA ILE A 134 -0.78 -10.48 -0.38
C ILE A 134 0.72 -10.11 -0.34
N PHE A 135 1.65 -11.05 -0.50
CA PHE A 135 3.07 -10.70 -0.57
C PHE A 135 3.38 -9.75 -1.72
N ILE A 136 2.85 -10.04 -2.92
CA ILE A 136 3.06 -9.21 -4.13
C ILE A 136 2.46 -7.82 -3.94
N LYS A 137 1.18 -7.74 -3.54
CA LYS A 137 0.46 -6.47 -3.40
C LYS A 137 1.17 -5.55 -2.40
N TYR A 138 1.62 -6.12 -1.28
CA TYR A 138 2.25 -5.35 -0.21
C TYR A 138 3.78 -5.25 -0.39
N GLN A 139 4.35 -5.80 -1.47
CA GLN A 139 5.79 -5.83 -1.76
C GLN A 139 6.65 -6.31 -0.57
N LYS A 140 6.16 -7.33 0.12
CA LYS A 140 6.83 -7.93 1.27
C LYS A 140 7.35 -9.30 0.90
N HIS A 141 8.57 -9.61 1.32
CA HIS A 141 9.12 -10.96 1.25
C HIS A 141 8.73 -11.81 2.47
N PHE A 142 8.21 -11.16 3.52
CA PHE A 142 7.96 -11.75 4.82
C PHE A 142 6.79 -11.00 5.50
N LEU A 143 5.94 -11.76 6.18
CA LEU A 143 4.79 -11.24 6.93
C LEU A 143 4.53 -12.09 8.17
N GLN A 144 4.10 -11.45 9.26
CA GLN A 144 3.60 -12.16 10.44
C GLN A 144 2.16 -12.65 10.21
N PHE A 145 1.72 -13.68 10.93
CA PHE A 145 0.36 -14.22 10.80
C PHE A 145 -0.72 -13.15 11.05
N ASP A 146 -0.55 -12.30 12.06
CA ASP A 146 -1.51 -11.23 12.37
C ASP A 146 -1.56 -10.16 11.27
N GLU A 147 -0.41 -9.82 10.67
CA GLU A 147 -0.37 -8.94 9.51
C GLU A 147 -1.10 -9.55 8.31
N PHE A 148 -0.96 -10.87 8.13
CA PHE A 148 -1.65 -11.64 7.12
C PHE A 148 -3.17 -11.57 7.30
N MET A 149 -3.64 -11.84 8.52
CA MET A 149 -5.05 -11.74 8.88
C MET A 149 -5.60 -10.34 8.61
N ALA A 150 -4.87 -9.29 8.97
CA ALA A 150 -5.28 -7.91 8.74
C ALA A 150 -5.37 -7.53 7.24
N LYS A 151 -4.60 -8.19 6.37
CA LYS A 151 -4.57 -7.93 4.92
C LYS A 151 -5.49 -8.85 4.10
N ALA A 152 -5.85 -10.00 4.66
CA ALA A 152 -6.71 -10.97 4.00
C ALA A 152 -8.18 -10.51 3.98
N GLY A 153 -8.89 -10.81 2.89
CA GLY A 153 -10.34 -10.61 2.84
C GLY A 153 -11.10 -11.62 3.70
N LYS A 154 -12.30 -11.28 4.16
CA LYS A 154 -13.12 -12.14 5.05
C LYS A 154 -13.23 -13.61 4.62
N PRO A 155 -13.42 -13.96 3.33
CA PRO A 155 -13.47 -15.36 2.93
C PRO A 155 -12.14 -16.08 3.17
N LEU A 156 -11.02 -15.45 2.84
CA LEU A 156 -9.69 -16.02 3.02
C LEU A 156 -9.33 -16.13 4.51
N GLN A 157 -9.68 -15.14 5.33
CA GLN A 157 -9.42 -15.15 6.77
C GLN A 157 -9.95 -16.42 7.46
N LYS A 158 -11.08 -16.98 7.01
CA LYS A 158 -11.67 -18.20 7.60
C LYS A 158 -10.81 -19.45 7.46
N VAL A 159 -10.00 -19.51 6.40
CA VAL A 159 -9.18 -20.67 6.04
C VAL A 159 -7.69 -20.34 6.02
N LEU A 160 -7.31 -19.12 6.43
CA LEU A 160 -5.96 -18.58 6.21
C LEU A 160 -4.89 -19.41 6.91
N ALA A 161 -5.15 -19.87 8.13
CA ALA A 161 -4.22 -20.71 8.88
C ALA A 161 -3.91 -22.02 8.14
N GLU A 162 -4.94 -22.71 7.65
CA GLU A 162 -4.80 -23.95 6.87
C GLU A 162 -4.07 -23.71 5.55
N VAL A 163 -4.43 -22.63 4.84
CA VAL A 163 -3.78 -22.25 3.58
C VAL A 163 -2.29 -21.96 3.78
N LEU A 164 -1.93 -21.19 4.81
CA LEU A 164 -0.53 -20.84 5.09
C LEU A 164 0.29 -22.05 5.56
N ALA A 165 -0.31 -22.93 6.38
CA ALA A 165 0.31 -24.20 6.77
C ALA A 165 0.57 -25.10 5.55
N GLY A 166 -0.43 -25.30 4.68
CA GLY A 166 -0.28 -26.09 3.46
C GLY A 166 0.75 -25.51 2.49
N LEU A 167 0.82 -24.18 2.35
CA LEU A 167 1.86 -23.51 1.57
C LEU A 167 3.27 -23.73 2.17
N ALA A 168 3.40 -23.78 3.50
CA ALA A 168 4.66 -24.08 4.16
C ALA A 168 5.08 -25.54 3.99
N GLU A 169 4.16 -26.49 4.16
CA GLU A 169 4.40 -27.93 3.96
C GLU A 169 4.84 -28.25 2.52
N ARG A 170 4.23 -27.59 1.53
CA ARG A 170 4.62 -27.68 0.12
C ARG A 170 5.93 -26.94 -0.19
N GLY A 171 6.54 -26.29 0.80
CA GLY A 171 7.73 -25.45 0.67
C GLY A 171 7.55 -24.29 -0.30
N VAL A 172 6.32 -23.79 -0.48
CA VAL A 172 6.05 -22.57 -1.25
C VAL A 172 6.42 -21.36 -0.39
N LEU A 173 6.12 -21.45 0.90
CA LEU A 173 6.55 -20.51 1.93
C LEU A 173 7.48 -21.21 2.93
N LYS A 174 8.27 -20.42 3.65
CA LYS A 174 8.95 -20.86 4.87
C LYS A 174 8.20 -20.29 6.07
N ALA A 175 7.93 -21.13 7.07
CA ALA A 175 7.35 -20.72 8.33
C ALA A 175 8.46 -20.61 9.40
N PHE A 176 8.41 -19.57 10.23
CA PHE A 176 9.33 -19.33 11.33
C PHE A 176 8.55 -19.01 12.60
N GLY A 177 9.16 -19.34 13.75
CA GLY A 177 8.59 -19.08 15.07
C GLY A 177 7.50 -20.06 15.47
N SER A 178 6.81 -19.72 16.56
CA SER A 178 5.70 -20.47 17.13
C SER A 178 4.55 -19.51 17.46
N TYR A 179 3.34 -20.06 17.62
CA TYR A 179 2.16 -19.25 17.92
C TYR A 179 2.36 -18.46 19.22
N PRO A 180 1.97 -17.16 19.27
CA PRO A 180 1.25 -16.40 18.23
C PRO A 180 2.16 -15.74 17.17
N ASN A 181 3.48 -15.73 17.36
CA ASN A 181 4.43 -15.00 16.52
C ASN A 181 4.88 -15.79 15.28
N ILE A 182 3.96 -16.54 14.65
CA ILE A 182 4.28 -17.30 13.43
C ILE A 182 4.49 -16.32 12.29
N GLN A 183 5.53 -16.57 11.52
CA GLN A 183 5.97 -15.73 10.43
C GLN A 183 6.11 -16.55 9.16
N TYR A 184 5.72 -15.98 8.02
CA TYR A 184 5.82 -16.63 6.72
C TYR A 184 6.67 -15.80 5.78
N SER A 185 7.62 -16.44 5.11
CA SER A 185 8.44 -15.80 4.07
C SER A 185 8.38 -16.55 2.74
N VAL A 186 8.61 -15.79 1.67
CA VAL A 186 8.92 -16.35 0.36
C VAL A 186 10.38 -16.81 0.42
N PRO A 187 10.67 -18.09 0.17
CA PRO A 187 12.05 -18.56 0.19
C PRO A 187 12.90 -17.81 -0.84
N ASP A 188 14.12 -17.45 -0.44
CA ASP A 188 15.19 -17.18 -1.40
C ASP A 188 15.64 -18.53 -1.97
N TRP A 189 15.26 -18.80 -3.21
CA TRP A 189 15.82 -19.88 -4.01
C TRP A 189 16.89 -19.23 -4.87
N GLU A 190 18.16 -19.43 -4.51
CA GLU A 190 19.30 -19.18 -5.40
C GLU A 190 19.37 -20.25 -6.48
#